data_AF-A0A2I0B2C0-F1
#
_entry.id   AF-A0A2I0B2C0-F1
#
_cell.length_a   1.000
_cell.length_b   1.000
_cell.length_c   1.000
_cell.angle_alpha   90.00
_cell.angle_beta   90.00
_cell.angle_gamma   90.00
#
_symmetry.space_group_name_H-M   'P 1'
#
loop_
_entity.id
_entity.type
_entity.pdbx_description
1 polymer ?
#
loop_
_entity_poly.entity_id
_entity_poly.type
_entity_poly.pdbx_seq_one_letter_code
_entity_poly.pdbx_strand_id
1 'polypeptide(L)'
;MGREEREAGSRKQGGSGAGGPASPCAACKLLRRRCAQGCIFAPYFPADEPQKFATVHKVFGASNVSKLLQELPMGHRSDAVSSLVYEAMARVRDPVYGCVAAISSLQRHIQLLQSQLAFAQAELVRLHLHHAAASHAVTDTAADADGKMMLSLDVLLDHALWSC
;
A
#
# COMPACT_ATOMS: atom_id res chain seq x y z
N MET A 1 -22.43 -3.27 11.30
CA MET A 1 -22.32 -4.75 11.28
C MET A 1 -20.99 -5.08 10.63
N GLY A 2 -19.84 -4.92 11.30
CA GLY A 2 -19.39 -5.71 12.45
C GLY A 2 -18.55 -6.86 11.93
N ARG A 3 -17.29 -6.60 11.51
CA ARG A 3 -16.35 -7.67 11.12
C ARG A 3 -15.69 -8.19 12.38
N GLU A 4 -16.01 -9.44 12.72
CA GLU A 4 -15.42 -10.17 13.83
C GLU A 4 -13.91 -10.32 13.69
N GLU A 5 -13.29 -10.03 14.82
CA GLU A 5 -11.89 -10.09 15.17
C GLU A 5 -11.33 -11.51 15.00
N ARG A 6 -10.14 -11.61 14.40
CA ARG A 6 -9.27 -12.79 14.55
C ARG A 6 -7.98 -12.35 15.24
N GLU A 7 -8.02 -12.31 16.56
CA GLU A 7 -6.81 -12.30 17.38
C GLU A 7 -6.41 -13.75 17.68
N ALA A 8 -5.50 -14.28 16.85
CA ALA A 8 -4.76 -15.47 17.20
C ALA A 8 -3.53 -15.06 18.01
N GLY A 9 -3.61 -15.25 19.32
CA GLY A 9 -2.50 -15.07 20.22
C GLY A 9 -1.32 -15.98 19.89
N SER A 10 -0.12 -15.41 19.87
CA SER A 10 1.09 -16.17 20.16
C SER A 10 2.00 -15.34 21.06
N ARG A 11 1.85 -15.56 22.37
CA ARG A 11 2.88 -15.21 23.35
C ARG A 11 4.07 -16.14 23.13
N LYS A 12 5.24 -15.57 22.82
CA LYS A 12 6.51 -16.12 23.27
C LYS A 12 7.31 -14.99 23.93
N GLN A 13 7.25 -14.96 25.25
CA GLN A 13 8.30 -14.41 26.09
C GLN A 13 9.42 -15.45 26.19
N GLY A 14 10.66 -14.99 26.17
CA GLY A 14 11.84 -15.80 26.41
C GLY A 14 13.09 -14.95 26.34
N GLY A 15 13.51 -14.40 27.48
CA GLY A 15 14.75 -13.63 27.61
C GLY A 15 15.99 -14.51 27.80
N SER A 16 17.13 -13.84 27.60
CA SER A 16 18.45 -14.02 28.24
C SER A 16 19.29 -15.28 27.98
N GLY A 17 20.40 -15.07 27.27
CA GLY A 17 21.73 -15.48 27.73
C GLY A 17 22.44 -16.60 26.95
N ALA A 18 23.42 -16.25 26.10
CA ALA A 18 24.57 -17.11 25.80
C ALA A 18 25.77 -16.27 25.32
N GLY A 19 26.87 -16.35 26.08
CA GLY A 19 28.09 -15.58 25.88
C GLY A 19 28.98 -16.09 24.75
N GLY A 20 28.92 -15.38 23.63
CA GLY A 20 30.02 -15.22 22.67
C GLY A 20 30.08 -13.73 22.30
N PRO A 21 31.17 -13.21 21.69
CA PRO A 21 31.16 -11.83 21.21
C PRO A 21 30.02 -11.70 20.21
N ALA A 22 28.94 -11.03 20.61
CA ALA A 22 27.80 -10.79 19.74
C ALA A 22 28.35 -10.17 18.45
N SER A 23 28.19 -10.88 17.32
CA SER A 23 28.71 -10.43 16.05
C SER A 23 28.23 -9.00 15.80
N PRO A 24 29.09 -8.08 15.35
CA PRO A 24 28.67 -6.70 15.12
C PRO A 24 27.51 -6.67 14.14
N CYS A 25 26.53 -5.80 14.37
CA CYS A 25 25.43 -5.61 13.44
C CYS A 25 25.95 -5.21 12.04
N ALA A 26 25.14 -5.38 11.00
CA ALA A 26 25.54 -5.08 9.62
C ALA A 26 26.10 -3.66 9.47
N ALA A 27 25.51 -2.69 10.17
CA ALA A 27 25.97 -1.30 10.16
C ALA A 27 27.38 -1.14 10.72
N CYS A 28 27.63 -1.65 11.93
CA CYS A 28 28.93 -1.53 12.57
C CYS A 28 30.01 -2.32 11.84
N LYS A 29 29.65 -3.49 11.26
CA LYS A 29 30.53 -4.27 10.40
C LYS A 29 30.94 -3.49 9.14
N LEU A 30 29.98 -2.89 8.43
CA LEU A 30 30.26 -2.11 7.22
C LEU A 30 31.07 -0.84 7.52
N LEU A 31 30.73 -0.14 8.61
CA LEU A 31 31.39 1.10 9.05
C LEU A 31 32.73 0.85 9.77
N ARG A 32 33.14 -0.40 9.93
CA ARG A 32 34.39 -0.80 10.61
C ARG A 32 34.56 -0.20 12.02
N ARG A 33 33.47 -0.16 12.80
CA ARG A 33 33.47 0.35 14.18
C ARG A 33 32.95 -0.67 15.18
N ARG A 34 33.24 -0.48 16.47
CA ARG A 34 32.73 -1.33 17.56
C ARG A 34 31.20 -1.23 17.67
N CYS A 35 30.53 -2.37 17.81
CA CYS A 35 29.09 -2.43 18.10
C CYS A 35 28.88 -2.42 19.62
N ALA A 36 28.49 -1.27 20.18
CA ALA A 36 28.25 -1.11 21.61
C ALA A 36 26.89 -1.69 22.05
N GLN A 37 26.75 -1.96 23.35
CA GLN A 37 25.45 -2.24 23.96
C GLN A 37 24.58 -0.98 23.82
N GLY A 38 23.40 -1.11 23.20
CA GLY A 38 22.54 0.04 22.87
C GLY A 38 22.78 0.65 21.48
N CYS A 39 23.54 -0.01 20.59
CA CYS A 39 23.68 0.42 19.20
C CYS A 39 22.31 0.61 18.52
N ILE A 40 22.02 1.85 18.07
CA ILE A 40 20.73 2.19 17.44
C ILE A 40 20.44 1.40 16.16
N PHE A 41 21.46 0.93 15.47
CA PHE A 41 21.30 0.15 14.24
C PHE A 41 21.08 -1.35 14.49
N ALA A 42 21.52 -1.86 15.64
CA ALA A 42 21.56 -3.31 15.88
C ALA A 42 20.18 -3.99 15.82
N PRO A 43 19.08 -3.41 16.34
CA PRO A 43 17.75 -4.02 16.24
C PRO A 43 17.21 -4.11 14.82
N TYR A 44 17.67 -3.25 13.90
CA TYR A 44 17.07 -3.08 12.57
C TYR A 44 17.95 -3.56 11.42
N PHE A 45 19.25 -3.70 11.65
CA PHE A 45 20.24 -4.14 10.65
C PHE A 45 21.06 -5.31 11.20
N PRO A 46 20.46 -6.50 11.30
CA PRO A 46 21.13 -7.69 11.83
C PRO A 46 22.25 -8.16 10.88
N ALA A 47 23.17 -8.98 11.40
CA ALA A 47 24.42 -9.31 10.70
C ALA A 47 24.24 -10.23 9.48
N ASP A 48 23.13 -10.96 9.42
CA ASP A 48 22.66 -11.83 8.34
C ASP A 48 22.17 -11.06 7.10
N GLU A 49 21.82 -9.79 7.26
CA GLU A 49 21.28 -8.96 6.17
C GLU A 49 22.17 -7.75 5.82
N PRO A 50 23.46 -7.96 5.49
CA PRO A 50 24.41 -6.85 5.28
C PRO A 50 24.02 -5.92 4.13
N GLN A 51 23.30 -6.44 3.13
CA GLN A 51 22.88 -5.68 1.95
C GLN A 51 21.83 -4.61 2.26
N LYS A 52 20.98 -4.82 3.28
CA LYS A 52 19.98 -3.82 3.69
C LYS A 52 20.67 -2.54 4.15
N PHE A 53 21.62 -2.66 5.07
CA PHE A 53 22.36 -1.49 5.54
C PHE A 53 23.25 -0.89 4.45
N ALA A 54 23.92 -1.71 3.63
CA ALA A 54 24.76 -1.21 2.54
C ALA A 54 23.99 -0.33 1.56
N THR A 55 22.77 -0.75 1.19
CA THR A 55 21.90 -0.01 0.27
C THR A 55 21.42 1.30 0.90
N VAL A 56 20.92 1.24 2.13
CA VAL A 56 20.47 2.42 2.90
C VAL A 56 21.62 3.40 3.11
N HIS A 57 22.81 2.91 3.46
CA HIS A 57 24.00 3.72 3.65
C HIS A 57 24.42 4.44 2.36
N LYS A 58 24.38 3.74 1.21
CA LYS A 58 24.72 4.32 -0.08
C LYS A 58 23.80 5.48 -0.48
N VAL A 59 22.51 5.37 -0.17
CA VAL A 59 21.51 6.35 -0.61
C VAL A 59 21.32 7.49 0.39
N PHE A 60 21.18 7.16 1.67
CA PHE A 60 20.85 8.13 2.71
C PHE A 60 22.04 8.51 3.60
N GLY A 61 23.04 7.65 3.72
CA GLY A 61 24.16 7.82 4.64
C GLY A 61 23.84 7.43 6.09
N ALA A 62 24.83 6.92 6.81
CA ALA A 62 24.65 6.41 8.17
C ALA A 62 24.18 7.50 9.15
N SER A 63 24.73 8.71 9.04
CA SER A 63 24.43 9.81 9.97
C SER A 63 22.99 10.28 9.85
N ASN A 64 22.47 10.40 8.62
CA ASN A 64 21.07 10.81 8.38
C ASN A 64 20.10 9.76 8.91
N VAL A 65 20.38 8.48 8.68
CA VAL A 65 19.57 7.38 9.20
C VAL A 65 19.60 7.36 10.73
N SER A 66 20.79 7.54 11.34
CA SER A 66 20.91 7.63 12.80
C SER A 66 20.07 8.77 13.37
N LYS A 67 20.14 9.96 12.74
CA LYS A 67 19.41 11.15 13.16
C LYS A 67 17.90 10.93 13.06
N LEU A 68 17.41 10.44 11.92
CA LEU A 68 16.00 10.12 11.72
C LEU A 68 15.49 9.12 12.77
N LEU A 69 16.24 8.04 13.01
CA LEU A 69 15.82 7.06 14.01
C LEU A 69 15.78 7.64 15.41
N GLN A 70 16.69 8.55 15.77
CA GLN A 70 16.65 9.22 17.08
C GLN A 70 15.43 10.12 17.26
N GLU A 71 15.01 10.80 16.19
CA GLU A 71 13.83 11.69 16.19
C GLU A 71 12.49 10.93 16.25
N LEU A 72 12.48 9.64 15.87
CA LEU A 72 11.28 8.81 15.89
C LEU A 72 11.07 8.08 17.23
N PRO A 73 9.81 7.98 17.70
CA PRO A 73 9.43 7.05 18.77
C PRO A 73 9.81 5.62 18.42
N MET A 74 10.20 4.82 19.41
CA MET A 74 10.72 3.45 19.19
C MET A 74 9.75 2.57 18.39
N GLY A 75 8.44 2.72 18.60
CA GLY A 75 7.40 1.96 17.90
C GLY A 75 7.37 2.16 16.38
N HIS A 76 7.84 3.31 15.87
CA HIS A 76 7.83 3.61 14.43
C HIS A 76 9.17 3.35 13.73
N ARG A 77 10.23 3.09 14.49
CA ARG A 77 11.58 2.92 13.91
C ARG A 77 11.68 1.72 12.98
N SER A 78 11.00 0.61 13.29
CA SER A 78 10.98 -0.59 12.44
C SER A 78 10.37 -0.30 11.06
N ASP A 79 9.22 0.37 11.04
CA ASP A 79 8.53 0.74 9.80
C ASP A 79 9.34 1.77 9.02
N ALA A 80 9.92 2.75 9.70
CA ALA A 80 10.80 3.73 9.07
C ALA A 80 12.02 3.07 8.40
N VAL A 81 12.69 2.11 9.06
CA VAL A 81 13.79 1.37 8.44
C VAL A 81 13.30 0.56 7.23
N SER A 82 12.12 -0.06 7.32
CA SER A 82 11.55 -0.81 6.20
C SER A 82 11.29 0.08 4.98
N SER A 83 10.73 1.28 5.19
CA SER A 83 10.55 2.29 4.15
C SER A 83 11.87 2.76 3.56
N LEU A 84 12.86 3.09 4.40
CA LEU A 84 14.20 3.49 3.95
C LEU A 84 14.86 2.40 3.11
N VAL A 85 14.76 1.13 3.51
CA VAL A 85 15.32 0.01 2.72
C VAL A 85 14.64 -0.08 1.36
N TYR A 86 13.31 0.00 1.31
CA TYR A 86 12.56 -0.02 0.06
C TYR A 86 12.95 1.14 -0.87
N GLU A 87 12.97 2.37 -0.35
CA GLU A 87 13.33 3.57 -1.12
C GLU A 87 14.77 3.53 -1.61
N ALA A 88 15.71 3.10 -0.75
CA ALA A 88 17.11 2.95 -1.14
C ALA A 88 17.26 1.91 -2.24
N MET A 89 16.59 0.77 -2.13
CA MET A 89 16.62 -0.27 -3.16
C MET A 89 16.03 0.24 -4.48
N ALA A 90 14.92 0.98 -4.42
CA ALA A 90 14.32 1.58 -5.61
C ALA A 90 15.29 2.56 -6.28
N ARG A 91 15.96 3.44 -5.52
CA ARG A 91 16.95 4.39 -6.04
C ARG A 91 18.23 3.72 -6.56
N VAL A 92 18.61 2.55 -6.03
CA VAL A 92 19.73 1.76 -6.58
C VAL A 92 19.36 1.15 -7.94
N ARG A 93 18.12 0.66 -8.09
CA ARG A 93 17.64 0.09 -9.37
C ARG A 93 17.39 1.17 -10.44
N ASP A 94 16.83 2.30 -10.02
CA ASP A 94 16.55 3.45 -10.87
C ASP A 94 17.19 4.70 -10.23
N PRO A 95 18.42 5.06 -10.66
CA PRO A 95 19.13 6.22 -10.12
C PRO A 95 18.47 7.57 -10.43
N VAL A 96 17.59 7.63 -11.43
CA VAL A 96 16.95 8.86 -11.88
C VAL A 96 15.67 9.10 -11.08
N TYR A 97 14.76 8.12 -11.07
CA TYR A 97 13.42 8.29 -10.49
C TYR A 97 13.20 7.48 -9.21
N GLY A 98 13.97 6.42 -8.95
CA GLY A 98 13.84 5.60 -7.75
C GLY A 98 12.42 5.09 -7.50
N CYS A 99 11.88 5.34 -6.30
CA CYS A 99 10.50 4.96 -5.96
C CYS A 99 9.44 5.80 -6.71
N VAL A 100 9.79 6.97 -7.23
CA VAL A 100 8.86 7.84 -7.98
C VAL A 100 8.40 7.17 -9.27
N ALA A 101 9.26 6.38 -9.93
CA ALA A 101 8.85 5.59 -11.10
C ALA A 101 7.70 4.62 -10.77
N ALA A 102 7.75 3.97 -9.61
CA ALA A 102 6.67 3.08 -9.15
C ALA A 102 5.39 3.87 -8.87
N ILE A 103 5.48 5.03 -8.22
CA ILE A 103 4.35 5.93 -7.97
C ILE A 103 3.69 6.34 -9.30
N SER A 104 4.47 6.85 -10.25
CA SER A 104 3.95 7.29 -11.56
C SER A 104 3.35 6.13 -12.36
N SER A 105 3.91 4.93 -12.26
CA SER A 105 3.35 3.73 -12.88
C SER A 105 1.97 3.38 -12.27
N LEU A 106 1.89 3.36 -10.95
CA LEU A 106 0.64 3.08 -10.24
C LEU A 106 -0.44 4.13 -10.51
N GLN A 107 -0.07 5.41 -10.57
CA GLN A 107 -0.99 6.50 -10.93
C GLN A 107 -1.57 6.32 -12.34
N ARG A 108 -0.74 5.94 -13.33
CA ARG A 108 -1.23 5.62 -14.67
C ARG A 108 -2.18 4.42 -14.68
N HIS A 109 -1.87 3.38 -13.90
CA HIS A 109 -2.77 2.22 -13.79
C HIS A 109 -4.11 2.58 -13.15
N ILE A 110 -4.11 3.43 -12.11
CA ILE A 110 -5.36 3.92 -11.49
C ILE A 110 -6.19 4.66 -12.54
N GLN A 111 -5.60 5.58 -13.30
CA GLN A 111 -6.30 6.34 -14.34
C GLN A 111 -6.87 5.42 -15.44
N LEU A 112 -6.07 4.44 -15.89
CA LEU A 112 -6.51 3.46 -16.88
C LEU A 112 -7.69 2.65 -16.36
N LEU A 113 -7.60 2.11 -15.15
CA LEU A 113 -8.67 1.29 -14.55
C LEU A 113 -9.93 2.11 -14.31
N GLN A 114 -9.80 3.36 -13.88
CA GLN A 114 -10.93 4.28 -13.75
C GLN A 114 -11.62 4.54 -15.11
N SER A 115 -10.85 4.73 -16.19
CA SER A 115 -11.42 4.90 -17.54
C SER A 115 -12.13 3.65 -18.05
N GLN A 116 -11.58 2.46 -17.78
CA GLN A 116 -12.19 1.19 -18.17
C GLN A 116 -13.49 0.95 -17.39
N LEU A 117 -13.50 1.27 -16.10
CA LEU A 117 -14.70 1.20 -15.28
C LEU A 117 -15.78 2.15 -15.79
N ALA A 118 -15.43 3.41 -16.09
CA ALA A 118 -16.36 4.39 -16.63
C ALA A 118 -16.97 3.93 -17.98
N PHE A 119 -16.13 3.37 -18.87
CA PHE A 119 -16.61 2.82 -20.14
C PHE A 119 -17.58 1.64 -19.93
N ALA A 120 -17.22 0.68 -19.07
CA ALA A 120 -18.07 -0.47 -18.77
C ALA A 120 -19.41 -0.05 -18.14
N GLN A 121 -19.39 0.94 -17.24
CA GLN A 121 -20.60 1.49 -16.63
C GLN A 121 -21.50 2.18 -17.66
N ALA A 122 -20.92 2.98 -18.56
CA ALA A 122 -21.66 3.62 -19.65
C ALA A 122 -22.31 2.58 -20.58
N GLU A 123 -21.59 1.50 -20.89
CA GLU A 123 -22.11 0.42 -21.72
C GLU A 123 -23.27 -0.33 -21.05
N LEU A 124 -23.19 -0.59 -19.74
CA LEU A 124 -24.30 -1.18 -18.99
C LEU A 124 -25.55 -0.29 -19.03
N VAL A 125 -25.39 1.02 -18.83
CA VAL A 125 -26.51 1.98 -18.93
C VAL A 125 -27.11 1.94 -20.33
N ARG A 126 -26.27 1.96 -21.38
CA ARG A 126 -26.73 1.89 -22.78
C ARG A 126 -27.55 0.62 -23.03
N LEU A 127 -27.06 -0.54 -22.59
CA LEU A 127 -27.77 -1.81 -22.73
C LEU A 127 -29.09 -1.81 -21.97
N HIS A 128 -29.14 -1.30 -20.73
CA HIS A 128 -30.39 -1.21 -19.96
C HIS A 128 -31.43 -0.32 -20.65
N LEU A 129 -31.01 0.83 -21.21
CA LEU A 129 -31.91 1.70 -21.96
C LEU A 129 -32.46 1.02 -23.22
N HIS A 130 -31.63 0.28 -23.97
CA HIS A 130 -32.10 -0.50 -25.12
C HIS A 130 -33.09 -1.59 -24.72
N HIS A 131 -32.84 -2.31 -23.61
CA HIS A 131 -33.77 -3.33 -23.12
C HIS A 131 -35.11 -2.72 -22.69
N ALA A 132 -35.08 -1.57 -22.00
CA ALA A 132 -36.29 -0.85 -21.60
C ALA A 132 -37.08 -0.34 -22.82
N ALA A 133 -36.42 0.20 -23.84
CA ALA A 133 -37.08 0.63 -25.07
C ALA A 133 -37.70 -0.56 -25.83
N ALA A 134 -37.01 -1.68 -25.91
CA ALA A 134 -37.51 -2.89 -26.55
C ALA A 134 -38.68 -3.53 -25.79
N SER A 135 -38.68 -3.52 -24.45
CA SER A 135 -39.81 -4.03 -23.66
C SER A 135 -41.05 -3.14 -23.79
N HIS A 136 -40.89 -1.82 -23.88
CA HIS A 136 -42.01 -0.88 -24.10
C HIS A 136 -42.64 -1.02 -25.49
N ALA A 137 -41.84 -1.27 -26.54
CA ALA A 137 -42.36 -1.50 -27.90
C ALA A 137 -43.22 -2.78 -28.02
N VAL A 138 -42.98 -3.78 -27.17
CA VAL A 138 -43.77 -5.03 -27.13
C VAL A 138 -45.09 -4.81 -26.38
N THR A 139 -45.13 -3.95 -25.37
CA THR A 139 -46.36 -3.64 -24.61
C THR A 139 -47.34 -2.72 -25.33
N ASP A 140 -46.89 -1.91 -26.30
CA ASP A 140 -47.81 -1.09 -27.12
C ASP A 140 -48.66 -1.93 -28.10
N THR A 141 -48.37 -3.22 -28.29
CA THR A 141 -49.27 -4.15 -29.01
C THR A 141 -50.34 -4.80 -28.11
N ALA A 142 -50.33 -4.51 -26.81
CA ALA A 142 -51.31 -5.01 -25.84
C ALA A 142 -51.69 -3.90 -24.84
N ALA A 143 -52.28 -2.82 -25.34
CA ALA A 143 -52.95 -1.85 -24.49
C ALA A 143 -54.28 -2.45 -23.98
N ASP A 144 -54.27 -3.03 -22.78
CA ASP A 144 -55.43 -2.93 -21.88
C ASP A 144 -55.02 -2.90 -20.40
N ALA A 145 -55.64 -1.94 -19.71
CA ALA A 145 -55.77 -1.63 -18.28
C ALA A 145 -54.62 -1.82 -17.25
N ASP A 146 -54.46 -0.74 -16.46
CA ASP A 146 -53.98 -0.66 -15.07
C ASP A 146 -52.48 -0.51 -14.75
N GLY A 147 -52.08 0.76 -14.52
CA GLY A 147 -51.57 1.11 -13.18
C GLY A 147 -50.06 1.06 -12.93
N LYS A 148 -49.25 1.36 -13.94
CA LYS A 148 -47.85 1.84 -13.96
C LYS A 148 -46.99 1.67 -12.67
N MET A 149 -46.03 0.76 -12.79
CA MET A 149 -44.85 0.62 -11.92
C MET A 149 -44.02 1.91 -11.87
N MET A 150 -43.87 2.48 -10.67
CA MET A 150 -42.97 3.59 -10.38
C MET A 150 -41.54 3.05 -10.29
N LEU A 151 -40.84 3.00 -11.43
CA LEU A 151 -39.40 2.73 -11.47
C LEU A 151 -38.66 3.98 -10.99
N SER A 152 -38.28 3.95 -9.71
CA SER A 152 -37.50 4.97 -9.02
C SER A 152 -36.22 5.29 -9.79
N LEU A 153 -36.13 6.54 -10.21
CA LEU A 153 -34.98 7.16 -10.87
C LEU A 153 -33.86 7.50 -9.86
N ASP A 154 -34.01 7.08 -8.59
CA ASP A 154 -33.19 7.57 -7.47
C ASP A 154 -31.83 6.85 -7.34
N VAL A 155 -31.61 5.74 -8.04
CA VAL A 155 -30.34 4.99 -7.98
C VAL A 155 -29.26 5.60 -8.90
N LEU A 156 -29.63 6.46 -9.85
CA LEU A 156 -28.71 6.98 -10.89
C LEU A 156 -28.05 8.32 -10.56
N LEU A 157 -28.51 9.05 -9.55
CA LEU A 157 -27.92 10.35 -9.18
C LEU A 157 -26.92 10.29 -8.03
N ASP A 158 -26.96 9.27 -7.17
CA ASP A 158 -26.09 9.20 -5.98
C ASP A 158 -24.64 8.77 -6.30
N HIS A 159 -24.39 8.18 -7.48
CA HIS A 159 -23.03 7.83 -7.92
C HIS A 159 -22.26 8.98 -8.60
N ALA A 160 -22.94 10.07 -8.96
CA ALA A 160 -22.31 11.23 -9.61
C ALA A 160 -21.74 12.25 -8.60
N LEU A 161 -22.14 12.18 -7.32
CA LEU A 161 -21.77 13.19 -6.31
C LEU A 161 -20.60 12.78 -5.38
N TRP A 162 -20.08 11.55 -5.47
CA TRP A 162 -18.85 11.15 -4.75
C TRP A 162 -17.57 11.36 -5.58
N SER A 163 -17.65 11.79 -6.84
CA SER A 163 -16.46 12.02 -7.69
C SER A 163 -16.09 13.50 -7.92
N CYS A 164 -16.39 14.37 -6.95
CA CYS A 164 -15.78 15.70 -6.86
C CYS A 164 -14.91 15.81 -5.59
#